data_AF-A0A7C1YB08-F1
#
_entry.id   AF-A0A7C1YB08-F1
#
_cell.length_a   1.000
_cell.length_b   1.000
_cell.length_c   1.000
_cell.angle_alpha   90.00
_cell.angle_beta   90.00
_cell.angle_gamma   90.00
#
_symmetry.space_group_name_H-M   'P 1'
#
loop_
_entity.id
_entity.type
_entity.pdbx_description
1 polymer ?
#
loop_
_entity_poly.entity_id
_entity_poly.type
_entity_poly.pdbx_seq_one_letter_code
_entity_poly.pdbx_strand_id
1 'polypeptide(L)'
;DSAMHEHMRSDVPFGLFLSGGVDSAILLAMLDRYQDKPIRSFSVGFSGARLNDELDDAERIAQQFRTEHTPLKLDQQAVFRRLVHTVWTADDLMRDYASLPTDILAQHASREVKVVFTGEGGDEVFAGYGRYRKSTLQRWAKNLIAPGSGGFRTRGHWRRPWPKRVFGIELQAAEAAVRKPFIDAWQATPRAWDDVQRSQYVDLVTALPDNLLVKADRMLMGFGLEGRVPFLDHRIVEFGLSLPSDLKIRPGQGKLFLKRWAEQYLPHDHLYRKKRGFHVPVGDWLQGDFLAALSEKLPRNPAIRQWFRTEGVAEMLAAQKAGKDASREIWGLMQFAIWHRLFVEEPGRVPAAEEDPLEWISEA
;
A
#
# COMPACT_ATOMS: atom_id res chain seq x y z
N ASP A 1 -15.75 18.66 8.32
CA ASP A 1 -15.40 20.01 8.82
C ASP A 1 -14.61 19.95 10.12
N SER A 2 -15.18 19.51 11.25
CA SER A 2 -14.47 19.48 12.55
C SER A 2 -13.15 18.68 12.53
N ALA A 3 -13.18 17.44 12.02
CA ALA A 3 -11.98 16.61 11.90
C ALA A 3 -10.87 17.32 11.09
N MET A 4 -11.22 17.96 9.97
CA MET A 4 -10.25 18.68 9.15
C MET A 4 -9.63 19.86 9.91
N HIS A 5 -10.43 20.68 10.60
CA HIS A 5 -9.90 21.79 11.39
C HIS A 5 -8.91 21.33 12.47
N GLU A 6 -9.20 20.21 13.14
CA GLU A 6 -8.32 19.64 14.16
C GLU A 6 -7.04 19.09 13.54
N HIS A 7 -7.14 18.32 12.45
CA HIS A 7 -6.00 17.82 11.71
C HIS A 7 -5.17 18.90 11.01
N MET A 8 -5.69 20.10 10.77
CA MET A 8 -4.95 21.24 10.20
C MET A 8 -4.18 22.06 11.24
N ARG A 9 -4.34 21.79 12.53
CA ARG A 9 -3.59 22.50 13.59
C ARG A 9 -2.10 22.19 13.46
N SER A 10 -1.33 23.17 13.01
CA SER A 10 0.10 23.04 12.78
C SER A 10 0.76 24.41 12.79
N ASP A 11 1.86 24.55 13.52
CA ASP A 11 2.72 25.75 13.50
C ASP A 11 3.77 25.70 12.38
N VAL A 12 3.78 24.60 11.61
CA VAL A 12 4.69 24.35 10.49
C VAL A 12 3.92 24.13 9.18
N PRO A 13 4.51 24.42 8.01
CA PRO A 13 3.88 24.16 6.73
C PRO A 13 3.49 22.70 6.54
N PHE A 14 2.32 22.49 5.93
CA PHE A 14 1.82 21.18 5.55
C PHE A 14 1.50 21.09 4.06
N GLY A 15 1.55 19.88 3.54
CA GLY A 15 1.20 19.55 2.15
C GLY A 15 0.24 18.38 2.05
N LEU A 16 0.07 17.84 0.85
CA LEU A 16 -0.82 16.72 0.53
C LEU A 16 -0.16 15.77 -0.48
N PHE A 17 -0.30 14.46 -0.28
CA PHE A 17 -0.04 13.49 -1.36
C PHE A 17 -1.28 13.31 -2.25
N LEU A 18 -1.15 13.62 -3.53
CA LEU A 18 -2.22 13.65 -4.51
C LEU A 18 -2.06 12.50 -5.53
N SER A 19 -2.90 11.48 -5.42
CA SER A 19 -2.85 10.25 -6.25
C SER A 19 -3.86 10.23 -7.40
N GLY A 20 -4.51 11.36 -7.69
CA GLY A 20 -5.67 11.41 -8.59
C GLY A 20 -6.89 10.61 -8.07
N GLY A 21 -6.82 10.00 -6.89
CA GLY A 21 -7.92 9.30 -6.25
C GLY A 21 -9.04 10.24 -5.78
N VAL A 22 -10.19 9.65 -5.41
CA VAL A 22 -11.29 10.40 -4.79
C VAL A 22 -10.89 10.92 -3.41
N ASP A 23 -10.17 10.12 -2.63
CA ASP A 23 -9.87 10.42 -1.22
C ASP A 23 -8.92 11.61 -1.10
N SER A 24 -7.78 11.58 -1.81
CA SER A 24 -6.82 12.69 -1.83
C SER A 24 -7.43 13.96 -2.43
N ALA A 25 -8.30 13.85 -3.44
CA ALA A 25 -8.98 15.01 -4.01
C ALA A 25 -9.99 15.63 -3.04
N ILE A 26 -10.68 14.81 -2.23
CA ILE A 26 -11.56 15.30 -1.16
C ILE A 26 -10.74 16.04 -0.11
N LEU A 27 -9.61 15.47 0.33
CA LEU A 27 -8.72 16.15 1.26
C LEU A 27 -8.22 17.47 0.69
N LEU A 28 -7.82 17.49 -0.58
CA LEU A 28 -7.40 18.73 -1.25
C LEU A 28 -8.49 19.80 -1.20
N ALA A 29 -9.72 19.45 -1.58
CA ALA A 29 -10.83 20.39 -1.58
C ALA A 29 -11.14 20.91 -0.18
N MET A 30 -11.01 20.06 0.84
CA MET A 30 -11.21 20.46 2.23
C MET A 30 -10.08 21.35 2.76
N LEU A 31 -8.82 21.08 2.38
CA LEU A 31 -7.68 21.91 2.75
C LEU A 31 -7.76 23.29 2.09
N ASP A 32 -8.04 23.33 0.79
CA ASP A 32 -8.22 24.58 0.01
C ASP A 32 -9.33 25.47 0.59
N ARG A 33 -10.42 24.87 1.08
CA ARG A 33 -11.52 25.62 1.70
C ARG A 33 -11.14 26.34 2.99
N TYR A 34 -10.18 25.82 3.74
CA TYR A 34 -9.80 26.35 5.06
C TYR A 34 -8.45 27.07 5.06
N GLN A 35 -7.77 27.12 3.93
CA GLN A 35 -6.45 27.74 3.82
C GLN A 35 -6.46 28.84 2.75
N ASP A 36 -5.99 30.03 3.11
CA ASP A 36 -5.90 31.17 2.18
C ASP A 36 -4.71 31.08 1.20
N LYS A 37 -3.75 30.18 1.49
CA LYS A 37 -2.53 29.96 0.70
C LYS A 37 -2.64 28.68 -0.13
N PRO A 38 -2.08 28.65 -1.36
CA PRO A 38 -1.99 27.43 -2.15
C PRO A 38 -1.42 26.25 -1.35
N ILE A 39 -2.07 25.10 -1.47
CA ILE A 39 -1.59 23.85 -0.85
C ILE A 39 -0.40 23.33 -1.64
N ARG A 40 0.66 22.88 -0.95
CA ARG A 40 1.73 22.10 -1.57
C ARG A 40 1.24 20.68 -1.80
N SER A 41 1.29 20.21 -3.03
CA SER A 41 0.81 18.87 -3.38
C SER A 41 1.88 18.09 -4.15
N PHE A 42 2.04 16.82 -3.81
CA PHE A 42 3.05 15.95 -4.42
C PHE A 42 2.36 14.74 -5.05
N SER A 43 2.71 14.41 -6.28
CA SER A 43 2.23 13.22 -6.98
C SER A 43 3.40 12.42 -7.50
N VAL A 44 3.16 11.14 -7.78
CA VAL A 44 4.19 10.24 -8.31
C VAL A 44 3.63 9.43 -9.46
N GLY A 45 4.44 9.33 -10.50
CA GLY A 45 4.20 8.56 -11.70
C GLY A 45 5.42 7.76 -12.13
N PHE A 46 5.26 6.93 -13.15
CA PHE A 46 6.29 5.99 -13.59
C PHE A 46 6.58 6.08 -15.08
N SER A 47 7.86 6.13 -15.45
CA SER A 47 8.30 6.08 -16.84
C SER A 47 8.34 4.64 -17.38
N GLY A 48 8.01 4.47 -18.66
CA GLY A 48 8.16 3.18 -19.36
C GLY A 48 7.16 2.08 -19.04
N ALA A 49 6.15 2.35 -18.20
CA ALA A 49 5.09 1.39 -17.89
C ALA A 49 4.00 1.38 -18.98
N ARG A 50 3.41 0.21 -19.26
CA ARG A 50 2.28 0.07 -20.22
C ARG A 50 0.96 0.66 -19.69
N LEU A 51 0.89 1.00 -18.41
CA LEU A 51 -0.31 1.51 -17.74
C LEU A 51 -0.18 3.02 -17.57
N ASN A 52 -1.12 3.76 -18.17
CA ASN A 52 -1.17 5.23 -18.16
C ASN A 52 -1.09 5.81 -16.75
N ASP A 53 -0.29 6.87 -16.66
CA ASP A 53 0.17 7.53 -15.45
C ASP A 53 -0.98 8.15 -14.64
N GLU A 54 -0.94 8.04 -13.31
CA GLU A 54 -1.88 8.74 -12.41
C GLU A 54 -1.60 10.25 -12.34
N LEU A 55 -0.44 10.67 -12.86
CA LEU A 55 -0.01 12.07 -12.93
C LEU A 55 -1.00 12.96 -13.67
N ASP A 56 -1.52 12.56 -14.84
CA ASP A 56 -2.44 13.40 -15.62
C ASP A 56 -3.69 13.81 -14.81
N ASP A 57 -4.21 12.88 -14.00
CA ASP A 57 -5.38 13.14 -13.17
C ASP A 57 -5.04 13.99 -11.93
N ALA A 58 -3.90 13.71 -11.30
CA ALA A 58 -3.41 14.48 -10.17
C ALA A 58 -3.11 15.93 -10.59
N GLU A 59 -2.43 16.13 -11.71
CA GLU A 59 -2.13 17.44 -12.30
C GLU A 59 -3.39 18.21 -12.63
N ARG A 60 -4.40 17.57 -13.24
CA ARG A 60 -5.68 18.22 -13.54
C ARG A 60 -6.38 18.73 -12.27
N ILE A 61 -6.41 17.92 -11.22
CA ILE A 61 -7.00 18.32 -9.94
C ILE A 61 -6.15 19.40 -9.26
N ALA A 62 -4.83 19.28 -9.28
CA ALA A 62 -3.90 20.29 -8.78
C ALA A 62 -4.11 21.66 -9.46
N GLN A 63 -4.30 21.68 -10.79
CA GLN A 63 -4.60 22.90 -11.54
C GLN A 63 -5.96 23.51 -11.13
N GLN A 64 -6.99 22.68 -10.93
CA GLN A 64 -8.31 23.14 -10.51
C GLN A 64 -8.26 23.88 -9.16
N PHE A 65 -7.49 23.35 -8.20
CA PHE A 65 -7.31 23.94 -6.86
C PHE A 65 -6.08 24.85 -6.76
N ARG A 66 -5.43 25.17 -7.90
CA ARG A 66 -4.25 26.07 -7.97
C ARG A 66 -3.16 25.74 -6.95
N THR A 67 -2.89 24.46 -6.74
CA THR A 67 -1.88 23.99 -5.78
C THR A 67 -0.46 24.28 -6.28
N GLU A 68 0.49 24.46 -5.37
CA GLU A 68 1.92 24.35 -5.65
C GLU A 68 2.24 22.87 -5.87
N HIS A 69 2.09 22.38 -7.10
CA HIS A 69 2.17 20.96 -7.43
C HIS A 69 3.57 20.52 -7.88
N THR A 70 4.07 19.46 -7.27
CA THR A 70 5.33 18.80 -7.64
C THR A 70 5.06 17.38 -8.11
N PRO A 71 5.00 17.14 -9.44
CA PRO A 71 4.91 15.80 -10.00
C PRO A 71 6.29 15.14 -10.07
N LEU A 72 6.41 13.92 -9.56
CA LEU A 72 7.63 13.10 -9.64
C LEU A 72 7.43 11.99 -10.66
N LYS A 73 8.31 11.91 -11.66
CA LYS A 73 8.33 10.81 -12.62
C LYS A 73 9.50 9.89 -12.35
N LEU A 74 9.22 8.67 -11.90
CA LEU A 74 10.22 7.70 -11.46
C LEU A 74 10.49 6.64 -12.52
N ASP A 75 11.75 6.27 -12.67
CA ASP A 75 12.16 5.13 -13.48
C ASP A 75 12.51 3.91 -12.61
N GLN A 76 12.87 2.81 -13.26
CA GLN A 76 13.29 1.58 -12.60
C GLN A 76 14.45 1.81 -11.63
N GLN A 77 15.44 2.61 -12.03
CA GLN A 77 16.66 2.79 -11.25
C GLN A 77 16.36 3.55 -9.96
N ALA A 78 15.61 4.65 -10.05
CA ALA A 78 15.18 5.45 -8.90
C ALA A 78 14.38 4.60 -7.90
N VAL A 79 13.47 3.74 -8.39
CA VAL A 79 12.64 2.89 -7.52
C VAL A 79 13.44 1.75 -6.90
N PHE A 80 14.28 1.04 -7.66
CA PHE A 80 15.02 -0.12 -7.15
C PHE A 80 16.11 0.29 -6.18
N ARG A 81 16.80 1.41 -6.44
CA ARG A 81 17.82 1.93 -5.53
C ARG A 81 17.28 2.38 -4.18
N ARG A 82 15.95 2.52 -4.07
CA ARG A 82 15.30 2.87 -2.82
C ARG A 82 15.07 1.67 -1.88
N LEU A 83 15.10 0.45 -2.41
CA LEU A 83 14.68 -0.75 -1.69
C LEU A 83 15.38 -0.91 -0.34
N VAL A 84 16.69 -0.67 -0.27
CA VAL A 84 17.48 -0.84 0.95
C VAL A 84 17.01 0.11 2.06
N HIS A 85 16.89 1.41 1.74
CA HIS A 85 16.39 2.41 2.67
C HIS A 85 14.96 2.09 3.12
N THR A 86 14.09 1.72 2.19
CA THR A 86 12.70 1.34 2.50
C THR A 86 12.63 0.11 3.42
N VAL A 87 13.51 -0.88 3.27
CA VAL A 87 13.54 -2.04 4.19
C VAL A 87 14.02 -1.61 5.57
N TRP A 88 15.03 -0.73 5.63
CA TRP A 88 15.54 -0.20 6.89
C TRP A 88 14.50 0.66 7.63
N THR A 89 13.85 1.61 6.96
CA THR A 89 12.81 2.44 7.57
C THR A 89 11.58 1.61 7.94
N ALA A 90 11.20 0.65 7.09
CA ALA A 90 10.06 -0.20 7.36
C ALA A 90 10.26 -1.10 8.56
N ASP A 91 11.48 -1.55 8.89
CA ASP A 91 11.75 -2.55 9.95
C ASP A 91 10.74 -3.72 9.94
N ASP A 92 10.29 -4.12 8.75
CA ASP A 92 9.29 -5.16 8.50
C ASP A 92 9.29 -5.54 7.01
N LEU A 93 8.84 -6.76 6.72
CA LEU A 93 8.76 -7.35 5.39
C LEU A 93 7.45 -6.97 4.69
N MET A 94 7.26 -5.66 4.47
CA MET A 94 6.02 -5.09 3.91
C MET A 94 5.60 -5.72 2.58
N ARG A 95 6.55 -6.05 1.69
CA ARG A 95 6.34 -6.59 0.33
C ARG A 95 5.46 -5.72 -0.61
N ASP A 96 4.82 -4.68 -0.10
CA ASP A 96 4.03 -3.72 -0.86
C ASP A 96 4.98 -2.81 -1.65
N TYR A 97 4.89 -2.84 -2.98
CA TYR A 97 5.72 -1.99 -3.83
C TYR A 97 5.49 -0.50 -3.61
N ALA A 98 4.31 -0.13 -3.07
CA ALA A 98 3.99 1.27 -2.82
C ALA A 98 4.85 1.91 -1.73
N SER A 99 5.60 1.14 -0.92
CA SER A 99 6.53 1.70 0.05
C SER A 99 7.65 2.51 -0.62
N LEU A 100 8.15 2.06 -1.77
CA LEU A 100 9.26 2.71 -2.50
C LEU A 100 8.91 4.13 -2.99
N PRO A 101 7.82 4.35 -3.76
CA PRO A 101 7.44 5.70 -4.16
C PRO A 101 6.96 6.55 -2.98
N THR A 102 6.40 5.95 -1.92
CA THR A 102 6.04 6.69 -0.69
C THR A 102 7.28 7.23 0.00
N ASP A 103 8.34 6.44 0.09
CA ASP A 103 9.64 6.84 0.65
C ASP A 103 10.29 7.95 -0.19
N ILE A 104 10.26 7.83 -1.53
CA ILE A 104 10.76 8.89 -2.43
C ILE A 104 9.94 10.18 -2.29
N LEU A 105 8.60 10.08 -2.24
CA LEU A 105 7.72 11.22 -2.01
C LEU A 105 8.00 11.87 -0.64
N ALA A 106 8.22 11.07 0.40
CA ALA A 106 8.55 11.56 1.74
C ALA A 106 9.85 12.36 1.74
N GLN A 107 10.89 11.83 1.10
CA GLN A 107 12.17 12.53 0.97
C GLN A 107 12.02 13.85 0.22
N HIS A 108 11.18 13.91 -0.81
CA HIS A 108 10.96 15.13 -1.56
C HIS A 108 10.16 16.16 -0.75
N ALA A 109 9.02 15.75 -0.19
CA ALA A 109 8.13 16.63 0.56
C ALA A 109 8.76 17.16 1.85
N SER A 110 9.57 16.36 2.55
CA SER A 110 10.25 16.77 3.81
C SER A 110 11.20 17.96 3.68
N ARG A 111 11.62 18.29 2.45
CA ARG A 111 12.43 19.48 2.11
C ARG A 111 11.62 20.77 2.18
N GLU A 112 10.29 20.66 2.07
CA GLU A 112 9.37 21.77 1.86
C GLU A 112 8.34 21.89 2.99
N VAL A 113 7.90 20.77 3.54
CA VAL A 113 6.87 20.69 4.57
C VAL A 113 7.29 19.72 5.67
N LYS A 114 6.66 19.85 6.85
CA LYS A 114 6.87 18.91 7.98
C LYS A 114 5.67 18.03 8.27
N VAL A 115 4.54 18.33 7.64
CA VAL A 115 3.30 17.56 7.76
C VAL A 115 2.75 17.32 6.36
N VAL A 116 2.20 16.14 6.11
CA VAL A 116 1.54 15.79 4.85
C VAL A 116 0.21 15.09 5.12
N PHE A 117 -0.82 15.51 4.41
CA PHE A 117 -2.12 14.85 4.42
C PHE A 117 -2.14 13.71 3.40
N THR A 118 -2.74 12.59 3.80
CA THR A 118 -2.80 11.39 2.98
C THR A 118 -4.20 10.75 3.08
N GLY A 119 -4.59 10.05 2.01
CA GLY A 119 -5.98 9.58 1.81
C GLY A 119 -6.32 8.22 2.42
N GLU A 120 -5.43 7.62 3.21
CA GLU A 120 -5.64 6.31 3.84
C GLU A 120 -6.89 6.31 4.73
N GLY A 121 -7.58 5.17 4.79
CA GLY A 121 -8.83 5.01 5.53
C GLY A 121 -10.08 5.30 4.71
N GLY A 122 -9.99 6.08 3.62
CA GLY A 122 -11.15 6.40 2.79
C GLY A 122 -11.82 5.14 2.20
N ASP A 123 -11.03 4.17 1.74
CA ASP A 123 -11.54 2.88 1.23
C ASP A 123 -12.13 2.00 2.33
N GLU A 124 -11.48 1.93 3.50
CA GLU A 124 -11.89 1.15 4.66
C GLU A 124 -13.19 1.67 5.25
N VAL A 125 -13.31 2.97 5.45
CA VAL A 125 -14.43 3.61 6.14
C VAL A 125 -15.68 3.74 5.26
N PHE A 126 -15.52 4.00 3.96
CA PHE A 126 -16.64 4.21 3.02
C PHE A 126 -16.80 3.09 1.98
N ALA A 127 -16.27 1.90 2.28
CA ALA A 127 -16.39 0.68 1.48
C ALA A 127 -15.98 0.85 -0.01
N GLY A 128 -14.76 1.39 -0.24
CA GLY A 128 -14.24 1.63 -1.59
C GLY A 128 -13.60 0.42 -2.28
N TYR A 129 -13.21 -0.61 -1.53
CA TYR A 129 -12.59 -1.79 -2.13
C TYR A 129 -13.58 -2.71 -2.86
N GLY A 130 -13.11 -3.26 -3.98
CA GLY A 130 -13.87 -4.24 -4.75
C GLY A 130 -14.27 -5.48 -3.97
N ARG A 131 -13.48 -5.86 -2.96
CA ARG A 131 -13.74 -7.04 -2.13
C ARG A 131 -14.98 -6.92 -1.25
N TYR A 132 -15.47 -5.71 -0.96
CA TYR A 132 -16.69 -5.49 -0.18
C TYR A 132 -17.96 -5.79 -0.97
N ARG A 133 -17.90 -5.71 -2.31
CA ARG A 133 -19.04 -5.82 -3.23
C ARG A 133 -19.30 -7.25 -3.71
N LYS A 134 -18.83 -8.25 -2.97
CA LYS A 134 -19.10 -9.66 -3.29
C LYS A 134 -20.54 -10.00 -2.95
N SER A 135 -21.20 -10.78 -3.82
CA SER A 135 -22.55 -11.28 -3.53
C SER A 135 -22.55 -12.31 -2.40
N THR A 136 -23.71 -12.52 -1.78
CA THR A 136 -23.93 -13.52 -0.72
C THR A 136 -23.52 -14.92 -1.17
N LEU A 137 -23.85 -15.30 -2.41
CA LEU A 137 -23.47 -16.60 -2.99
C LEU A 137 -21.94 -16.74 -3.11
N GLN A 138 -21.25 -15.71 -3.58
CA GLN A 138 -19.79 -15.71 -3.69
C GLN A 138 -19.11 -15.81 -2.33
N ARG A 139 -19.69 -15.17 -1.30
CA ARG A 139 -19.21 -15.24 0.08
C ARG A 139 -19.41 -16.62 0.66
N TRP A 140 -20.61 -17.19 0.51
CA TRP A 140 -20.94 -18.54 0.94
C TRP A 140 -19.98 -19.57 0.32
N ALA A 141 -19.80 -19.54 -1.00
CA ALA A 141 -18.88 -20.45 -1.70
C ALA A 141 -17.43 -20.33 -1.19
N LYS A 142 -16.96 -19.09 -0.93
CA LYS A 142 -15.63 -18.87 -0.35
C LYS A 142 -15.51 -19.38 1.09
N ASN A 143 -16.57 -19.24 1.88
CA ASN A 143 -16.61 -19.71 3.25
C ASN A 143 -16.61 -21.25 3.35
N LEU A 144 -17.12 -21.97 2.33
CA LEU A 144 -16.97 -23.42 2.26
C LEU A 144 -15.51 -23.86 2.05
N ILE A 145 -14.76 -23.13 1.21
CA ILE A 145 -13.35 -23.44 0.92
C ILE A 145 -12.44 -23.06 2.10
N ALA A 146 -12.73 -21.91 2.73
CA ALA A 146 -11.93 -21.33 3.80
C ALA A 146 -12.88 -20.77 4.89
N PRO A 147 -13.33 -21.61 5.84
CA PRO A 147 -14.33 -21.23 6.83
C PRO A 147 -13.79 -20.28 7.89
N GLY A 148 -14.70 -19.57 8.56
CA GLY A 148 -14.43 -18.74 9.74
C GLY A 148 -14.52 -17.23 9.52
N SER A 149 -14.58 -16.77 8.26
CA SER A 149 -14.50 -15.35 7.90
C SER A 149 -15.65 -14.84 7.02
N GLY A 150 -16.75 -15.61 6.89
CA GLY A 150 -17.90 -15.21 6.07
C GLY A 150 -17.55 -14.92 4.60
N GLY A 151 -16.53 -15.60 4.06
CA GLY A 151 -16.04 -15.40 2.69
C GLY A 151 -15.12 -14.18 2.51
N PHE A 152 -14.72 -13.52 3.59
CA PHE A 152 -13.62 -12.55 3.61
C PHE A 152 -12.28 -13.25 3.30
N ARG A 153 -11.38 -12.54 2.61
CA ARG A 153 -10.11 -13.13 2.17
C ARG A 153 -9.15 -13.21 3.36
N THR A 154 -8.78 -14.42 3.78
CA THR A 154 -7.82 -14.64 4.87
C THR A 154 -6.51 -15.31 4.42
N ARG A 155 -6.30 -15.51 3.11
CA ARG A 155 -5.12 -16.24 2.61
C ARG A 155 -3.87 -15.38 2.70
N GLY A 156 -2.73 -16.03 2.95
CA GLY A 156 -1.41 -15.42 2.96
C GLY A 156 -1.06 -14.66 1.68
N HIS A 157 0.02 -13.90 1.79
CA HIS A 157 0.48 -12.97 0.76
C HIS A 157 1.05 -13.71 -0.45
N TRP A 158 1.71 -14.86 -0.26
CA TRP A 158 2.37 -15.63 -1.30
C TRP A 158 1.38 -16.48 -2.13
N ARG A 159 1.54 -16.45 -3.46
CA ARG A 159 0.71 -17.24 -4.37
C ARG A 159 1.15 -18.71 -4.38
N ARG A 160 0.20 -19.63 -4.45
CA ARG A 160 0.51 -21.05 -4.73
C ARG A 160 1.15 -21.17 -6.12
N PRO A 161 2.15 -22.06 -6.32
CA PRO A 161 2.62 -23.09 -5.40
C PRO A 161 3.77 -22.66 -4.47
N TRP A 162 4.18 -21.39 -4.50
CA TRP A 162 5.45 -20.93 -3.94
C TRP A 162 5.65 -21.22 -2.44
N PRO A 163 4.69 -21.02 -1.52
CA PRO A 163 4.90 -21.38 -0.12
C PRO A 163 5.36 -22.83 0.08
N LYS A 164 4.79 -23.78 -0.66
CA LYS A 164 5.17 -25.20 -0.55
C LYS A 164 6.55 -25.50 -1.13
N ARG A 165 6.96 -24.75 -2.16
CA ARG A 165 8.22 -24.99 -2.89
C ARG A 165 9.39 -24.24 -2.28
N VAL A 166 9.17 -23.04 -1.76
CA VAL A 166 10.19 -22.07 -1.38
C VAL A 166 10.40 -22.01 0.14
N PHE A 167 9.35 -22.14 0.96
CA PHE A 167 9.52 -22.00 2.42
C PHE A 167 10.24 -23.19 3.04
N GLY A 168 11.17 -22.91 3.95
CA GLY A 168 11.74 -23.87 4.90
C GLY A 168 10.69 -24.37 5.91
N ILE A 169 11.08 -25.26 6.82
CA ILE A 169 10.12 -25.95 7.70
C ILE A 169 9.48 -25.00 8.72
N GLU A 170 10.24 -24.05 9.24
CA GLU A 170 9.81 -23.04 10.19
C GLU A 170 8.77 -22.10 9.56
N LEU A 171 9.07 -21.61 8.35
CA LEU A 171 8.16 -20.74 7.59
C LEU A 171 6.88 -21.47 7.16
N GLN A 172 6.96 -22.78 6.84
CA GLN A 172 5.77 -23.58 6.55
C GLN A 172 4.87 -23.76 7.78
N ALA A 173 5.46 -23.93 8.97
CA ALA A 173 4.70 -23.98 10.20
C ALA A 173 4.02 -22.64 10.50
N ALA A 174 4.71 -21.51 10.30
CA ALA A 174 4.18 -20.17 10.49
C ALA A 174 3.03 -19.83 9.52
N GLU A 175 3.10 -20.26 8.26
CA GLU A 175 2.06 -20.02 7.24
C GLU A 175 0.68 -20.58 7.67
N ALA A 176 0.64 -21.63 8.50
CA ALA A 176 -0.62 -22.18 9.01
C ALA A 176 -1.40 -21.19 9.90
N ALA A 177 -0.69 -20.26 10.57
CA ALA A 177 -1.28 -19.29 11.49
C ALA A 177 -1.81 -18.01 10.80
N VAL A 178 -1.46 -17.77 9.52
CA VAL A 178 -1.72 -16.50 8.82
C VAL A 178 -3.20 -16.09 8.76
N ARG A 179 -4.11 -17.07 8.87
CA ARG A 179 -5.55 -16.83 8.78
C ARG A 179 -6.15 -16.33 10.09
N LYS A 180 -5.51 -16.63 11.22
CA LYS A 180 -6.09 -16.49 12.56
C LYS A 180 -6.51 -15.03 12.86
N PRO A 181 -5.68 -14.00 12.65
CA PRO A 181 -6.07 -12.62 12.94
C PRO A 181 -7.33 -12.18 12.19
N PHE A 182 -7.45 -12.55 10.91
CA PHE A 182 -8.64 -12.20 10.11
C PHE A 182 -9.91 -12.94 10.55
N ILE A 183 -9.78 -14.18 11.02
CA ILE A 183 -10.92 -14.97 11.54
C ILE A 183 -11.36 -14.40 12.88
N ASP A 184 -10.42 -14.13 13.79
CA ASP A 184 -10.69 -13.59 15.11
C ASP A 184 -11.35 -12.20 14.97
N ALA A 185 -10.82 -11.32 14.12
CA ALA A 185 -11.42 -10.02 13.81
C ALA A 185 -12.84 -10.15 13.24
N TRP A 186 -13.08 -11.11 12.34
CA TRP A 186 -14.43 -11.33 11.80
C TRP A 186 -15.40 -11.79 12.88
N GLN A 187 -14.98 -12.69 13.77
CA GLN A 187 -15.81 -13.23 14.85
C GLN A 187 -16.09 -12.22 15.97
N ALA A 188 -15.21 -11.25 16.16
CA ALA A 188 -15.38 -10.15 17.13
C ALA A 188 -16.47 -9.14 16.71
N THR A 189 -16.91 -9.16 15.45
CA THR A 189 -17.91 -8.20 14.96
C THR A 189 -19.31 -8.45 15.54
N PRO A 190 -20.12 -7.39 15.76
CA PRO A 190 -21.50 -7.55 16.21
C PRO A 190 -22.35 -8.42 15.28
N ARG A 191 -23.23 -9.24 15.86
CA ARG A 191 -24.13 -10.11 15.08
C ARG A 191 -25.06 -9.35 14.15
N ALA A 192 -25.48 -8.14 14.55
CA ALA A 192 -26.35 -7.27 13.78
C ALA A 192 -25.68 -6.61 12.56
N TRP A 193 -24.34 -6.61 12.49
CA TRP A 193 -23.63 -6.01 11.35
C TRP A 193 -23.76 -6.87 10.11
N ASP A 194 -23.98 -6.21 8.98
CA ASP A 194 -23.97 -6.86 7.68
C ASP A 194 -22.55 -7.23 7.22
N ASP A 195 -22.48 -8.02 6.16
CA ASP A 195 -21.24 -8.54 5.62
C ASP A 195 -20.24 -7.44 5.17
N VAL A 196 -20.71 -6.26 4.78
CA VAL A 196 -19.85 -5.15 4.37
C VAL A 196 -19.24 -4.52 5.60
N GLN A 197 -20.05 -4.15 6.60
CA GLN A 197 -19.58 -3.58 7.87
C GLN A 197 -18.55 -4.49 8.55
N ARG A 198 -18.81 -5.81 8.57
CA ARG A 198 -17.85 -6.78 9.11
C ARG A 198 -16.55 -6.84 8.32
N SER A 199 -16.63 -6.74 7.00
CA SER A 199 -15.44 -6.72 6.16
C SER A 199 -14.62 -5.45 6.36
N GLN A 200 -15.28 -4.30 6.52
CA GLN A 200 -14.64 -3.03 6.85
C GLN A 200 -13.94 -3.11 8.20
N TYR A 201 -14.60 -3.66 9.22
CA TYR A 201 -13.98 -3.88 10.53
C TYR A 201 -12.70 -4.71 10.43
N VAL A 202 -12.78 -5.86 9.75
CA VAL A 202 -11.60 -6.73 9.59
C VAL A 202 -10.45 -5.96 8.96
N ASP A 203 -10.70 -5.21 7.88
CA ASP A 203 -9.64 -4.39 7.26
C ASP A 203 -9.12 -3.29 8.20
N LEU A 204 -10.00 -2.60 8.96
CA LEU A 204 -9.63 -1.55 9.92
C LEU A 204 -8.72 -2.06 11.05
N VAL A 205 -8.87 -3.33 11.47
CA VAL A 205 -8.10 -3.91 12.59
C VAL A 205 -7.01 -4.90 12.15
N THR A 206 -6.80 -5.08 10.84
CA THR A 206 -5.75 -5.95 10.30
C THR A 206 -4.98 -5.23 9.20
N ALA A 207 -5.48 -5.24 7.97
CA ALA A 207 -4.77 -4.72 6.79
C ALA A 207 -4.40 -3.23 6.88
N LEU A 208 -5.18 -2.44 7.61
CA LEU A 208 -4.91 -1.02 7.81
C LEU A 208 -3.70 -0.80 8.74
N PRO A 209 -3.68 -1.25 10.01
CA PRO A 209 -2.51 -1.11 10.89
C PRO A 209 -1.30 -1.92 10.42
N ASP A 210 -1.50 -3.15 9.92
CA ASP A 210 -0.40 -4.10 9.63
C ASP A 210 0.21 -3.93 8.23
N ASN A 211 -0.29 -3.00 7.42
CA ASN A 211 0.24 -2.81 6.05
C ASN A 211 0.14 -1.38 5.54
N LEU A 212 -1.03 -0.73 5.61
CA LEU A 212 -1.17 0.61 5.01
C LEU A 212 -0.58 1.72 5.90
N LEU A 213 -0.95 1.75 7.17
CA LEU A 213 -0.53 2.79 8.11
C LEU A 213 0.90 2.62 8.55
N VAL A 214 1.33 1.40 8.90
CA VAL A 214 2.74 1.15 9.26
C VAL A 214 3.68 1.54 8.11
N LYS A 215 3.31 1.25 6.86
CA LYS A 215 4.07 1.70 5.69
C LYS A 215 4.08 3.22 5.61
N ALA A 216 2.91 3.87 5.61
CA ALA A 216 2.84 5.32 5.47
C ALA A 216 3.67 6.00 6.57
N ASP A 217 3.42 5.66 7.84
CA ASP A 217 4.13 6.23 8.97
C ASP A 217 5.65 6.01 8.88
N ARG A 218 6.11 4.77 8.69
CA ARG A 218 7.54 4.45 8.67
C ARG A 218 8.28 5.08 7.48
N MET A 219 7.68 5.08 6.29
CA MET A 219 8.30 5.72 5.11
C MET A 219 8.40 7.23 5.29
N LEU A 220 7.38 7.86 5.90
CA LEU A 220 7.35 9.31 6.12
C LEU A 220 8.30 9.73 7.24
N MET A 221 8.28 9.01 8.37
CA MET A 221 9.15 9.28 9.51
C MET A 221 10.62 9.03 9.23
N GLY A 222 10.95 8.18 8.25
CA GLY A 222 12.31 8.04 7.71
C GLY A 222 12.94 9.37 7.26
N PHE A 223 12.12 10.39 6.95
CA PHE A 223 12.55 11.75 6.60
C PHE A 223 11.98 12.83 7.54
N GLY A 224 11.49 12.44 8.72
CA GLY A 224 10.91 13.35 9.70
C GLY A 224 9.68 14.11 9.17
N LEU A 225 8.87 13.44 8.35
CA LEU A 225 7.62 13.97 7.79
C LEU A 225 6.43 13.34 8.50
N GLU A 226 5.56 14.16 9.11
CA GLU A 226 4.36 13.67 9.80
C GLU A 226 3.23 13.38 8.80
N GLY A 227 2.73 12.15 8.76
CA GLY A 227 1.55 11.77 7.96
C GLY A 227 0.24 11.95 8.73
N ARG A 228 -0.71 12.71 8.18
CA ARG A 228 -2.06 12.90 8.74
C ARG A 228 -3.11 12.24 7.85
N VAL A 229 -3.97 11.44 8.48
CA VAL A 229 -4.98 10.59 7.82
C VAL A 229 -6.40 10.94 8.31
N PRO A 230 -7.00 12.08 7.91
CA PRO A 230 -8.26 12.54 8.49
C PRO A 230 -9.44 11.58 8.34
N PHE A 231 -9.45 10.72 7.32
CA PHE A 231 -10.49 9.70 7.17
C PHE A 231 -10.54 8.69 8.33
N LEU A 232 -9.46 8.59 9.11
CA LEU A 232 -9.36 7.72 10.29
C LEU A 232 -9.63 8.45 11.60
N ASP A 233 -10.08 9.71 11.56
CA ASP A 233 -10.70 10.33 12.72
C ASP A 233 -11.84 9.44 13.23
N HIS A 234 -11.86 9.14 14.53
CA HIS A 234 -12.79 8.16 15.10
C HIS A 234 -14.25 8.51 14.81
N ARG A 235 -14.61 9.80 14.72
CA ARG A 235 -15.97 10.25 14.38
C ARG A 235 -16.33 9.92 12.94
N ILE A 236 -15.36 10.01 12.02
CA ILE A 236 -15.54 9.65 10.60
C ILE A 236 -15.64 8.12 10.45
N VAL A 237 -14.81 7.37 11.19
CA VAL A 237 -14.86 5.90 11.22
C VAL A 237 -16.21 5.41 11.76
N GLU A 238 -16.63 5.90 12.93
CA GLU A 238 -17.92 5.57 13.55
C GLU A 238 -19.09 5.90 12.61
N PHE A 239 -19.07 7.08 12.01
CA PHE A 239 -20.07 7.48 11.02
C PHE A 239 -20.09 6.53 9.82
N GLY A 240 -18.96 6.29 9.15
CA GLY A 240 -18.88 5.45 7.97
C GLY A 240 -19.30 4.00 8.21
N LEU A 241 -18.99 3.45 9.39
CA LEU A 241 -19.44 2.13 9.80
C LEU A 241 -20.93 2.08 10.11
N SER A 242 -21.50 3.15 10.69
CA SER A 242 -22.93 3.24 11.01
C SER A 242 -23.84 3.33 9.76
N LEU A 243 -23.30 3.80 8.63
CA LEU A 243 -24.07 3.93 7.39
C LEU A 243 -24.57 2.55 6.90
N PRO A 244 -25.85 2.44 6.50
CA PRO A 244 -26.35 1.29 5.76
C PRO A 244 -25.50 1.01 4.52
N SER A 245 -25.26 -0.27 4.22
CA SER A 245 -24.38 -0.65 3.12
C SER A 245 -24.87 -0.20 1.74
N ASP A 246 -26.18 -0.07 1.55
CA ASP A 246 -26.76 0.45 0.29
C ASP A 246 -26.43 1.92 0.03
N LEU A 247 -26.05 2.68 1.06
CA LEU A 247 -25.52 4.04 0.91
C LEU A 247 -24.03 4.06 0.55
N LYS A 248 -23.31 2.95 0.72
CA LYS A 248 -21.86 2.86 0.48
C LYS A 248 -21.52 2.17 -0.83
N ILE A 249 -22.28 1.15 -1.21
CA ILE A 249 -21.96 0.29 -2.36
C ILE A 249 -23.16 0.02 -3.28
N ARG A 250 -22.87 -0.19 -4.56
CA ARG A 250 -23.78 -0.80 -5.55
C ARG A 250 -22.95 -1.67 -6.51
N PRO A 251 -23.57 -2.49 -7.38
CA PRO A 251 -22.82 -3.22 -8.40
C PRO A 251 -21.89 -2.30 -9.19
N GLY A 252 -20.60 -2.65 -9.23
CA GLY A 252 -19.59 -1.87 -9.96
C GLY A 252 -19.08 -0.59 -9.26
N GLN A 253 -19.69 -0.13 -8.16
CA GLN A 253 -19.28 1.12 -7.49
C GLN A 253 -19.26 1.04 -5.96
N GLY A 254 -18.22 1.59 -5.34
CA GLY A 254 -18.12 1.81 -3.89
C GLY A 254 -17.97 3.29 -3.57
N LYS A 255 -17.90 3.65 -2.28
CA LYS A 255 -17.85 5.04 -1.80
C LYS A 255 -19.02 5.90 -2.30
N LEU A 256 -20.21 5.33 -2.45
CA LEU A 256 -21.35 6.07 -3.02
C LEU A 256 -21.69 7.33 -2.22
N PHE A 257 -21.88 7.18 -0.91
CA PHE A 257 -22.13 8.31 -0.02
C PHE A 257 -21.05 9.38 -0.14
N LEU A 258 -19.78 8.98 -0.02
CA LEU A 258 -18.65 9.90 -0.05
C LEU A 258 -18.52 10.63 -1.39
N LYS A 259 -18.73 9.92 -2.51
CA LYS A 259 -18.71 10.51 -3.86
C LYS A 259 -19.83 11.53 -4.03
N ARG A 260 -21.06 11.19 -3.65
CA ARG A 260 -22.21 12.12 -3.71
C ARG A 260 -21.98 13.36 -2.86
N TRP A 261 -21.51 13.18 -1.63
CA TRP A 261 -21.17 14.31 -0.76
C TRP A 261 -20.08 15.19 -1.38
N ALA A 262 -19.10 14.60 -2.07
CA ALA A 262 -18.01 15.33 -2.70
C ALA A 262 -18.37 16.07 -4.01
N GLU A 263 -19.56 15.84 -4.59
CA GLU A 263 -20.01 16.52 -5.82
C GLU A 263 -20.09 18.05 -5.68
N GLN A 264 -20.26 18.54 -4.46
CA GLN A 264 -20.28 19.98 -4.17
C GLN A 264 -18.89 20.63 -4.28
N TYR A 265 -17.81 19.84 -4.33
CA TYR A 265 -16.43 20.31 -4.33
C TYR A 265 -15.63 19.85 -5.55
N LEU A 266 -15.94 18.66 -6.07
CA LEU A 266 -15.14 17.98 -7.08
C LEU A 266 -15.98 17.71 -8.34
N PRO A 267 -15.35 17.75 -9.52
CA PRO A 267 -16.07 17.56 -10.76
C PRO A 267 -16.54 16.10 -10.87
N HIS A 268 -17.74 15.93 -11.42
CA HIS A 268 -18.42 14.63 -11.49
C HIS A 268 -17.58 13.59 -12.26
N ASP A 269 -16.89 14.00 -13.33
CA ASP A 269 -16.00 13.13 -14.09
C ASP A 269 -14.88 12.52 -13.22
N HIS A 270 -14.30 13.30 -12.29
CA HIS A 270 -13.29 12.82 -11.34
C HIS A 270 -13.86 11.78 -10.38
N LEU A 271 -15.01 12.08 -9.79
CA LEU A 271 -15.61 11.29 -8.74
C LEU A 271 -16.09 9.92 -9.25
N TYR A 272 -16.61 9.88 -10.46
CA TYR A 272 -17.29 8.71 -11.02
C TYR A 272 -16.45 7.93 -12.04
N ARG A 273 -15.21 8.37 -12.33
CA ARG A 273 -14.28 7.61 -13.17
C ARG A 273 -14.01 6.22 -12.63
N LYS A 274 -13.62 5.32 -13.54
CA LYS A 274 -13.16 3.98 -13.19
C LYS A 274 -11.88 4.12 -12.35
N LYS A 275 -11.90 3.56 -11.14
CA LYS A 275 -10.74 3.55 -10.24
C LYS A 275 -9.54 2.92 -10.95
N ARG A 276 -8.50 3.71 -11.17
CA ARG A 276 -7.15 3.22 -11.46
C ARG A 276 -6.49 2.97 -10.10
N GLY A 277 -5.84 1.82 -9.97
CA GLY A 277 -5.13 1.50 -8.74
C GLY A 277 -3.69 1.92 -8.90
N PHE A 278 -3.11 2.47 -7.83
CA PHE A 278 -1.70 2.80 -7.81
C PHE A 278 -0.86 1.54 -8.00
N HIS A 279 -0.26 1.41 -9.18
CA HIS A 279 0.49 0.23 -9.58
C HIS A 279 1.94 0.60 -9.88
N VAL A 280 2.83 0.23 -8.98
CA VAL A 280 4.27 0.34 -9.21
C VAL A 280 4.70 -0.79 -10.15
N PRO A 281 5.31 -0.48 -11.31
CA PRO A 281 5.60 -1.45 -12.38
C PRO A 281 6.84 -2.33 -12.08
N VAL A 282 7.06 -2.71 -10.80
CA VAL A 282 8.15 -3.60 -10.39
C VAL A 282 8.10 -4.92 -11.17
N GLY A 283 6.90 -5.45 -11.43
CA GLY A 283 6.73 -6.69 -12.21
C GLY A 283 7.26 -6.59 -13.65
N ASP A 284 7.09 -5.43 -14.28
CA ASP A 284 7.58 -5.14 -15.63
C ASP A 284 9.10 -4.89 -15.64
N TRP A 285 9.63 -4.37 -14.54
CA TRP A 285 11.05 -4.06 -14.36
C TRP A 285 11.89 -5.25 -13.89
N LEU A 286 11.28 -6.26 -13.27
CA LEU A 286 11.96 -7.45 -12.76
C LEU A 286 12.28 -8.46 -13.88
N GLN A 287 13.16 -8.06 -14.79
CA GLN A 287 13.58 -8.79 -15.97
C GLN A 287 15.03 -8.41 -16.38
N GLY A 288 15.52 -8.97 -17.49
CA GLY A 288 16.83 -8.63 -18.05
C GLY A 288 18.00 -8.90 -17.12
N ASP A 289 19.01 -8.03 -17.16
CA ASP A 289 20.25 -8.17 -16.41
C ASP A 289 20.03 -8.14 -14.88
N PHE A 290 19.06 -7.36 -14.42
CA PHE A 290 18.72 -7.31 -13.00
C PHE A 290 18.21 -8.66 -12.49
N LEU A 291 17.29 -9.30 -13.22
CA LEU A 291 16.81 -10.64 -12.88
C LEU A 291 17.92 -11.69 -13.01
N ALA A 292 18.81 -11.55 -13.99
CA ALA A 292 19.96 -12.44 -14.15
C ALA A 292 20.89 -12.38 -12.93
N ALA A 293 21.23 -11.18 -12.47
CA ALA A 293 22.06 -10.97 -11.28
C ALA A 293 21.37 -11.52 -10.01
N LEU A 294 20.07 -11.28 -9.83
CA LEU A 294 19.31 -11.86 -8.72
C LEU A 294 19.30 -13.39 -8.76
N SER A 295 19.23 -13.98 -9.96
CA SER A 295 19.21 -15.43 -10.12
C SER A 295 20.52 -16.09 -9.67
N GLU A 296 21.62 -15.36 -9.73
CA GLU A 296 22.91 -15.80 -9.21
C GLU A 296 23.02 -15.57 -7.69
N LYS A 297 22.60 -14.40 -7.20
CA LYS A 297 22.85 -13.98 -5.82
C LYS A 297 21.88 -14.59 -4.80
N LEU A 298 20.56 -14.61 -5.08
CA LEU A 298 19.56 -15.04 -4.10
C LEU A 298 19.74 -16.50 -3.61
N PRO A 299 19.96 -17.51 -4.47
CA PRO A 299 20.19 -18.88 -4.00
C PRO A 299 21.50 -19.07 -3.22
N ARG A 300 22.43 -18.12 -3.33
CA ARG A 300 23.74 -18.14 -2.65
C ARG A 300 23.71 -17.41 -1.31
N ASN A 301 22.82 -16.43 -1.15
CA ASN A 301 22.69 -15.65 0.08
C ASN A 301 22.51 -16.55 1.34
N PRO A 302 23.32 -16.35 2.40
CA PRO A 302 23.27 -17.19 3.61
C PRO A 302 21.90 -17.24 4.29
N ALA A 303 21.25 -16.09 4.44
CA ALA A 303 19.91 -16.02 5.05
C ALA A 303 18.87 -16.77 4.21
N ILE A 304 18.94 -16.65 2.88
CA ILE A 304 18.05 -17.39 1.99
C ILE A 304 18.25 -18.90 2.13
N ARG A 305 19.50 -19.37 2.20
CA ARG A 305 19.83 -20.79 2.42
C ARG A 305 19.36 -21.33 3.77
N GLN A 306 19.34 -20.48 4.79
CA GLN A 306 18.89 -20.87 6.12
C GLN A 306 17.37 -21.03 6.21
N TRP A 307 16.60 -20.10 5.62
CA TRP A 307 15.16 -20.01 5.85
C TRP A 307 14.30 -20.55 4.69
N PHE A 308 14.89 -20.72 3.50
CA PHE A 308 14.19 -21.11 2.28
C PHE A 308 14.86 -22.30 1.59
N ARG A 309 14.08 -23.02 0.79
CA ARG A 309 14.55 -24.10 -0.09
C ARG A 309 15.14 -23.48 -1.35
N THR A 310 16.45 -23.54 -1.51
CA THR A 310 17.17 -22.89 -2.61
C THR A 310 16.76 -23.42 -3.98
N GLU A 311 16.39 -24.69 -4.10
CA GLU A 311 15.87 -25.27 -5.34
C GLU A 311 14.54 -24.61 -5.73
N GLY A 312 13.64 -24.40 -4.75
CA GLY A 312 12.38 -23.70 -4.96
C GLY A 312 12.58 -22.23 -5.34
N VAL A 313 13.57 -21.57 -4.73
CA VAL A 313 13.96 -20.19 -5.09
C VAL A 313 14.46 -20.12 -6.53
N ALA A 314 15.34 -21.04 -6.95
CA ALA A 314 15.85 -21.12 -8.32
C ALA A 314 14.73 -21.41 -9.34
N GLU A 315 13.81 -22.32 -9.03
CA GLU A 315 12.61 -22.58 -9.85
C GLU A 315 11.76 -21.32 -10.03
N MET A 316 11.61 -20.52 -8.97
CA MET A 316 10.82 -19.29 -8.99
C MET A 316 11.41 -18.21 -9.88
N LEU A 317 12.73 -18.02 -9.80
CA LEU A 317 13.48 -17.11 -10.66
C LEU A 317 13.42 -17.55 -12.13
N ALA A 318 13.56 -18.86 -12.39
CA ALA A 318 13.40 -19.42 -13.72
C ALA A 318 11.97 -19.24 -14.28
N ALA A 319 10.95 -19.36 -13.43
CA ALA A 319 9.56 -19.13 -13.82
C ALA A 319 9.32 -17.66 -14.24
N GLN A 320 9.82 -16.69 -13.46
CA GLN A 320 9.78 -15.27 -13.82
C GLN A 320 10.50 -15.01 -15.15
N LYS A 321 11.70 -15.57 -15.34
CA LYS A 321 12.46 -15.47 -16.59
C LYS A 321 11.69 -16.04 -17.79
N ALA A 322 10.88 -17.06 -17.58
CA ALA A 322 10.01 -17.67 -18.59
C ALA A 322 8.66 -16.94 -18.77
N GLY A 323 8.46 -15.76 -18.16
CA GLY A 323 7.24 -14.95 -18.28
C GLY A 323 6.09 -15.37 -17.36
N LYS A 324 6.32 -16.29 -16.40
CA LYS A 324 5.33 -16.62 -15.36
C LYS A 324 5.54 -15.70 -14.16
N ASP A 325 4.64 -14.73 -13.97
CA ASP A 325 4.72 -13.74 -12.90
C ASP A 325 4.91 -14.36 -11.51
N ALA A 326 6.14 -14.21 -10.99
CA ALA A 326 6.54 -14.48 -9.62
C ALA A 326 7.17 -13.24 -8.97
N SER A 327 6.89 -12.05 -9.52
CA SER A 327 7.56 -10.81 -9.15
C SER A 327 7.40 -10.47 -7.67
N ARG A 328 6.20 -10.65 -7.11
CA ARG A 328 5.90 -10.32 -5.71
C ARG A 328 6.62 -11.23 -4.73
N GLU A 329 6.77 -12.50 -5.09
CA GLU A 329 7.47 -13.47 -4.28
C GLU A 329 8.99 -13.26 -4.33
N ILE A 330 9.55 -12.98 -5.53
CA ILE A 330 10.96 -12.61 -5.67
C ILE A 330 11.27 -11.33 -4.89
N TRP A 331 10.41 -10.32 -4.98
CA TRP A 331 10.57 -9.08 -4.20
C TRP A 331 10.54 -9.33 -2.70
N GLY A 332 9.69 -10.26 -2.23
CA GLY A 332 9.68 -10.68 -0.83
C GLY A 332 11.01 -11.31 -0.39
N LEU A 333 11.65 -12.12 -1.25
CA LEU A 333 12.98 -12.66 -0.97
C LEU A 333 14.07 -11.59 -0.94
N MET A 334 14.00 -10.61 -1.85
CA MET A 334 14.94 -9.48 -1.84
C MET A 334 14.83 -8.68 -0.55
N GLN A 335 13.60 -8.33 -0.13
CA GLN A 335 13.37 -7.65 1.14
C GLN A 335 13.88 -8.46 2.32
N PHE A 336 13.62 -9.78 2.34
CA PHE A 336 14.10 -10.65 3.39
C PHE A 336 15.63 -10.68 3.49
N ALA A 337 16.32 -10.86 2.36
CA ALA A 337 17.79 -10.89 2.34
C ALA A 337 18.39 -9.57 2.86
N ILE A 338 17.85 -8.43 2.41
CA ILE A 338 18.29 -7.11 2.84
C ILE A 338 17.97 -6.87 4.32
N TRP A 339 16.76 -7.23 4.76
CA TRP A 339 16.32 -7.11 6.15
C TRP A 339 17.21 -7.94 7.07
N HIS A 340 17.47 -9.20 6.72
CA HIS A 340 18.32 -10.07 7.51
C HIS A 340 19.73 -9.48 7.66
N ARG A 341 20.29 -8.94 6.57
CA ARG A 341 21.58 -8.27 6.64
C ARG A 341 21.56 -7.05 7.56
N LEU A 342 20.56 -6.17 7.42
CA LEU A 342 20.44 -4.93 8.21
C LEU A 342 20.19 -5.17 9.71
N PHE A 343 19.39 -6.18 10.06
CA PHE A 343 18.85 -6.33 11.41
C PHE A 343 19.40 -7.55 12.18
N VAL A 344 19.95 -8.54 11.49
CA VAL A 344 20.49 -9.77 12.10
C VAL A 344 22.01 -9.83 11.98
N GLU A 345 22.56 -9.60 10.79
CA GLU A 345 24.00 -9.72 10.54
C GLU A 345 24.77 -8.45 10.92
N GLU A 346 24.23 -7.27 10.55
CA GLU A 346 24.87 -5.97 10.73
C GLU A 346 23.94 -4.98 11.48
N PRO A 347 23.44 -5.32 12.70
CA PRO A 347 22.47 -4.49 13.40
C PRO A 347 23.00 -3.08 13.68
N GLY A 348 22.18 -2.07 13.41
CA GLY A 348 22.50 -0.66 13.63
C GLY A 348 23.14 0.05 12.42
N ARG A 349 23.41 -0.67 11.32
CA ARG A 349 23.83 -0.05 10.07
C ARG A 349 22.68 0.78 9.47
N VAL A 350 22.96 2.05 9.18
CA VAL A 350 22.02 2.97 8.52
C VAL A 350 22.42 3.08 7.05
N PRO A 351 21.58 2.64 6.10
CA PRO A 351 21.88 2.77 4.68
C PRO A 351 21.68 4.22 4.21
N ALA A 352 22.32 4.58 3.11
CA ALA A 352 21.98 5.78 2.37
C ALA A 352 20.57 5.65 1.76
N ALA A 353 19.96 6.79 1.41
CA ALA A 353 18.66 6.79 0.75
C ALA A 353 18.66 6.08 -0.61
N GLU A 354 19.81 5.98 -1.28
CA GLU A 354 19.94 5.39 -2.62
C GLU A 354 21.14 4.46 -2.71
N GLU A 355 20.87 3.16 -2.69
CA GLU A 355 21.90 2.11 -2.77
C GLU A 355 21.51 1.04 -3.78
N ASP A 356 22.50 0.36 -4.37
CA ASP A 356 22.19 -0.77 -5.25
C ASP A 356 21.74 -1.98 -4.40
N PRO A 357 20.47 -2.45 -4.51
CA PRO A 357 20.01 -3.58 -3.73
C PRO A 357 20.77 -4.88 -4.03
N LEU A 358 21.42 -5.02 -5.18
CA LEU A 358 22.18 -6.23 -5.52
C LEU A 358 23.44 -6.37 -4.66
N GLU A 359 24.05 -5.26 -4.24
CA GLU A 359 25.20 -5.27 -3.32
C GLU A 359 24.82 -5.78 -1.93
N TRP A 360 23.58 -5.52 -1.51
CA TRP A 360 23.06 -5.96 -0.22
C TRP A 360 22.63 -7.42 -0.18
N ILE A 361 22.29 -8.00 -1.35
CA ILE A 361 21.88 -9.40 -1.47
C ILE A 361 23.09 -10.33 -1.65
N SER A 362 24.23 -9.80 -2.09
CA SER A 362 25.46 -10.56 -2.31
C SER A 362 25.99 -11.22 -1.04
N GLU A 363 26.78 -12.28 -1.19
CA GLU A 363 27.59 -12.81 -0.08
C GLU A 363 28.52 -11.68 0.42
N ALA A 364 28.56 -11.47 1.73
CA ALA A 364 29.38 -10.44 2.38
C ALA A 364 30.87 -10.77 2.30
#